data_AF-A0A1E7NEJ5-F1
#
_entry.id   AF-A0A1E7NEJ5-F1
#
_cell.length_a   1.000
_cell.length_b   1.000
_cell.length_c   1.000
_cell.angle_alpha   90.00
_cell.angle_beta   90.00
_cell.angle_gamma   90.00
#
_symmetry.space_group_name_H-M   'P 1'
#
loop_
_entity.id
_entity.type
_entity.pdbx_description
1 polymer ?
#
loop_
_entity_poly.entity_id
_entity_poly.type
_entity_poly.pdbx_seq_one_letter_code
_entity_poly.pdbx_strand_id
1 'polypeptide(L)'
;MKGAFATWRNLPITFDSSNDPNIMVAAANYLTVTPDISSFATVRIGLYAQKTGSQSASYAPHWEEVPSQGGGRETAINIGVGPDQADGRNHSYLLQRQDNGDQWDVFYDFNSVGTTTGQKPVPRASEGNRIDVGLEVNHPEHVDVPVFEDRALWMDENKVWGRFAPANTATQLGLGKCGDPSPSGTPHTAPYCFTAQQEPNTQPLPSPPGTVSWNVGKPLAAPAPIAPITSRILMAPAIEQPTMLNGVDQKKLHACLKNNPDACLTTVPGLADCLRNAKQCNADQPPTPPRRKGDHMSTIQTADVNVDDLKLRTAAEFGVPLDSLRVSAGTVGDDDSGRRKAARWDADTPVWVITSDAPNHGRQQTGPRVAGLAATYTQGTGDIVDACWGSACSR
;
A
#
# COMPACT_ATOMS: atom_id res chain seq x y z
N MET A 1 15.20 -11.02 -12.26
CA MET A 1 14.34 -9.81 -12.18
C MET A 1 14.88 -8.96 -11.04
N LYS A 2 15.09 -7.67 -11.26
CA LYS A 2 15.61 -6.73 -10.25
C LYS A 2 14.58 -5.74 -9.72
N GLY A 3 13.39 -5.68 -10.28
CA GLY A 3 12.41 -4.68 -9.85
C GLY A 3 11.01 -4.97 -10.33
N ALA A 4 10.06 -4.40 -9.62
CA ALA A 4 8.65 -4.38 -9.95
C ALA A 4 8.15 -2.96 -9.75
N PHE A 5 7.36 -2.48 -10.70
CA PHE A 5 6.81 -1.14 -10.69
C PHE A 5 5.33 -1.22 -11.01
N ALA A 6 4.51 -0.48 -10.29
CA ALA A 6 3.11 -0.31 -10.61
C ALA A 6 2.69 1.14 -10.45
N THR A 7 1.75 1.58 -11.29
CA THR A 7 1.02 2.82 -11.06
C THR A 7 -0.47 2.58 -11.14
N TRP A 8 -1.19 3.33 -10.31
CA TRP A 8 -2.65 3.45 -10.39
C TRP A 8 -3.06 4.79 -9.80
N ARG A 9 -4.31 5.15 -10.06
CA ARG A 9 -4.91 6.38 -9.55
C ARG A 9 -5.54 6.14 -8.17
N ASN A 10 -5.20 6.97 -7.19
CA ASN A 10 -5.82 6.94 -5.86
C ASN A 10 -7.23 7.55 -5.92
N LEU A 11 -8.20 6.75 -6.37
CA LEU A 11 -9.62 7.12 -6.39
C LEU A 11 -10.29 6.78 -5.05
N PRO A 12 -11.37 7.49 -4.69
CA PRO A 12 -12.13 7.22 -3.46
C PRO A 12 -12.71 5.81 -3.44
N ILE A 13 -12.37 5.03 -2.41
CA ILE A 13 -13.03 3.76 -2.08
C ILE A 13 -14.17 4.07 -1.11
N THR A 14 -15.37 3.56 -1.40
CA THR A 14 -16.55 3.84 -0.56
C THR A 14 -16.90 2.62 0.27
N PHE A 15 -17.19 2.84 1.54
CA PHE A 15 -17.70 1.82 2.45
C PHE A 15 -19.15 2.17 2.79
N ASP A 16 -20.02 1.18 2.84
CA ASP A 16 -21.39 1.41 3.26
C ASP A 16 -21.46 1.76 4.77
N SER A 17 -22.68 2.03 5.24
CA SER A 17 -22.93 2.45 6.61
C SER A 17 -22.96 1.29 7.62
N SER A 18 -22.32 0.15 7.35
CA SER A 18 -22.19 -0.90 8.36
C SER A 18 -21.61 -0.28 9.64
N ASN A 19 -22.39 -0.37 10.71
CA ASN A 19 -22.06 0.17 12.03
C ASN A 19 -21.65 -0.95 13.00
N ASP A 20 -21.49 -2.19 12.53
CA ASP A 20 -21.07 -3.28 13.40
C ASP A 20 -19.63 -3.03 13.86
N PRO A 21 -19.41 -2.76 15.15
CA PRO A 21 -18.07 -2.48 15.69
C PRO A 21 -17.11 -3.67 15.52
N ASN A 22 -17.61 -4.88 15.31
CA ASN A 22 -16.79 -6.09 15.21
C ASN A 22 -16.41 -6.44 13.77
N ILE A 23 -16.95 -5.72 12.78
CA ILE A 23 -16.65 -5.96 11.37
C ILE A 23 -15.69 -4.88 10.88
N MET A 24 -14.53 -5.32 10.40
CA MET A 24 -13.60 -4.50 9.64
C MET A 24 -13.82 -4.77 8.15
N VAL A 25 -14.21 -3.72 7.43
CA VAL A 25 -14.36 -3.75 5.96
C VAL A 25 -13.13 -3.11 5.34
N ALA A 26 -12.58 -3.70 4.29
CA ALA A 26 -11.34 -3.22 3.68
C ALA A 26 -11.26 -3.49 2.19
N ALA A 27 -10.47 -2.66 1.51
CA ALA A 27 -9.98 -2.90 0.17
C ALA A 27 -8.49 -2.53 0.08
N ALA A 28 -7.73 -3.36 -0.62
CA ALA A 28 -6.30 -3.20 -0.83
C ALA A 28 -6.00 -3.30 -2.32
N ASN A 29 -5.40 -2.26 -2.91
CA ASN A 29 -4.83 -2.35 -4.26
C ASN A 29 -3.32 -2.44 -4.14
N TYR A 30 -2.71 -3.43 -4.77
CA TYR A 30 -1.33 -3.77 -4.46
C TYR A 30 -0.50 -4.17 -5.66
N LEU A 31 0.81 -4.07 -5.46
CA LEU A 31 1.87 -4.74 -6.18
C LEU A 31 2.56 -5.73 -5.22
N THR A 32 2.59 -7.01 -5.57
CA THR A 32 3.32 -8.04 -4.81
C THR A 32 4.45 -8.60 -5.65
N VAL A 33 5.63 -8.75 -5.04
CA VAL A 33 6.77 -9.49 -5.58
C VAL A 33 6.95 -10.75 -4.77
N THR A 34 6.92 -11.89 -5.45
CA THR A 34 7.34 -13.19 -4.93
C THR A 34 8.67 -13.53 -5.59
N PRO A 35 9.82 -13.33 -4.92
CA PRO A 35 11.10 -13.42 -5.60
C PRO A 35 11.53 -14.86 -5.92
N ASP A 36 10.99 -15.85 -5.21
CA ASP A 36 11.13 -17.26 -5.56
C ASP A 36 9.78 -17.93 -5.35
N ILE A 37 9.16 -18.43 -6.42
CA ILE A 37 7.84 -19.08 -6.36
C ILE A 37 7.82 -20.38 -5.57
N SER A 38 8.99 -20.97 -5.29
CA SER A 38 9.13 -22.12 -4.38
C SER A 38 9.06 -21.70 -2.90
N SER A 39 9.13 -20.40 -2.63
CA SER A 39 9.05 -19.79 -1.30
C SER A 39 7.71 -19.05 -1.11
N PHE A 40 7.21 -19.03 0.12
CA PHE A 40 6.08 -18.18 0.52
C PHE A 40 6.50 -16.75 0.88
N ALA A 41 7.78 -16.40 0.73
CA ALA A 41 8.26 -15.07 1.05
C ALA A 41 7.84 -14.04 -0.01
N THR A 42 7.16 -12.98 0.41
CA THR A 42 6.66 -11.94 -0.48
C THR A 42 6.90 -10.55 0.09
N VAL A 43 6.97 -9.58 -0.81
CA VAL A 43 6.88 -8.16 -0.47
C VAL A 43 5.72 -7.58 -1.23
N ARG A 44 4.82 -6.93 -0.51
CA ARG A 44 3.68 -6.24 -1.07
C ARG A 44 3.82 -4.75 -0.80
N ILE A 45 3.53 -3.91 -1.77
CA ILE A 45 3.39 -2.47 -1.59
C ILE A 45 2.09 -2.05 -2.25
N GLY A 46 1.35 -1.16 -1.61
CA GLY A 46 0.11 -0.73 -2.20
C GLY A 46 -0.65 0.26 -1.36
N LEU A 47 -1.86 0.54 -1.82
CA LEU A 47 -2.86 1.33 -1.15
C LEU A 47 -3.75 0.42 -0.33
N TYR A 48 -4.08 0.85 0.89
CA TYR A 48 -5.05 0.17 1.73
C TYR A 48 -6.06 1.15 2.28
N ALA A 49 -7.33 0.77 2.20
CA ALA A 49 -8.42 1.50 2.76
C ALA A 49 -9.25 0.57 3.64
N GLN A 50 -9.59 1.02 4.84
CA GLN A 50 -10.43 0.23 5.75
C GLN A 50 -11.28 1.09 6.66
N LYS A 51 -12.35 0.48 7.17
CA LYS A 51 -13.28 1.05 8.14
C LYS A 51 -13.71 -0.03 9.13
N THR A 52 -13.86 0.33 10.41
CA THR A 52 -14.41 -0.55 11.45
C THR A 52 -15.61 0.13 12.11
N GLY A 53 -16.77 -0.53 12.13
CA GLY A 53 -18.00 0.02 12.70
C GLY A 53 -18.32 1.44 12.21
N SER A 54 -18.68 2.34 13.13
CA SER A 54 -19.03 3.73 12.79
C SER A 54 -17.82 4.66 12.58
N GLN A 55 -16.59 4.13 12.60
CA GLN A 55 -15.39 4.95 12.44
C GLN A 55 -15.29 5.53 11.03
N SER A 56 -14.53 6.62 10.88
CA SER A 56 -14.14 7.14 9.56
C SER A 56 -13.26 6.11 8.85
N ALA A 57 -13.38 6.05 7.52
CA ALA A 57 -12.46 5.24 6.73
C ALA A 57 -11.05 5.80 6.83
N SER A 58 -10.08 4.92 7.03
CA SER A 58 -8.66 5.18 6.85
C SER A 58 -8.25 4.82 5.43
N TYR A 59 -7.29 5.56 4.89
CA TYR A 59 -6.77 5.40 3.53
C TYR A 59 -5.28 5.70 3.62
N ALA A 60 -4.41 4.74 3.32
CA ALA A 60 -2.97 4.98 3.34
C ALA A 60 -2.21 3.95 2.51
N PRO A 61 -1.13 4.35 1.82
CA PRO A 61 -0.18 3.43 1.27
C PRO A 61 0.63 2.78 2.39
N HIS A 62 1.03 1.54 2.19
CA HIS A 62 1.86 0.78 3.09
C HIS A 62 2.66 -0.25 2.29
N TRP A 63 3.62 -0.90 2.93
CA TRP A 63 4.18 -2.14 2.43
C TRP A 63 4.12 -3.24 3.49
N GLU A 64 3.99 -4.47 3.03
CA GLU A 64 3.99 -5.68 3.84
C GLU A 64 5.16 -6.57 3.43
N GLU A 65 5.82 -7.16 4.42
CA GLU A 65 6.87 -8.15 4.26
C GLU A 65 6.40 -9.46 4.90
N VAL A 66 6.23 -10.50 4.10
CA VAL A 66 5.87 -11.82 4.57
C VAL A 66 7.10 -12.73 4.45
N PRO A 67 7.66 -13.23 5.56
CA PRO A 67 8.79 -14.15 5.51
C PRO A 67 8.35 -15.55 5.06
N SER A 68 9.31 -16.37 4.62
CA SER A 68 9.07 -17.77 4.23
C SER A 68 8.60 -18.67 5.38
N GLN A 69 8.81 -18.25 6.63
CA GLN A 69 8.41 -18.95 7.82
C GLN A 69 7.63 -18.01 8.72
N GLY A 70 6.31 -18.16 8.70
CA GLY A 70 5.37 -17.65 9.71
C GLY A 70 5.34 -16.13 9.93
N GLY A 71 4.14 -15.56 9.94
CA GLY A 71 3.94 -14.18 10.33
C GLY A 71 4.15 -13.19 9.19
N GLY A 72 4.40 -11.94 9.54
CA GLY A 72 4.59 -10.86 8.58
C GLY A 72 4.66 -9.51 9.27
N ARG A 73 5.01 -8.49 8.50
CA ARG A 73 5.19 -7.14 9.00
C ARG A 73 4.65 -6.13 8.01
N GLU A 74 3.97 -5.12 8.52
CA GLU A 74 3.48 -3.97 7.77
C GLU A 74 4.23 -2.71 8.22
N THR A 75 4.45 -1.79 7.28
CA THR A 75 4.94 -0.44 7.57
C THR A 75 4.16 0.56 6.74
N ALA A 76 3.58 1.56 7.41
CA ALA A 76 2.82 2.60 6.76
C ALA A 76 3.74 3.54 5.97
N ILE A 77 3.27 4.02 4.82
CA ILE A 77 3.94 5.05 4.03
C ILE A 77 3.20 6.37 4.28
N ASN A 78 3.87 7.30 4.94
CA ASN A 78 3.33 8.63 5.29
C ASN A 78 4.05 9.77 4.55
N ILE A 79 4.84 9.44 3.53
CA ILE A 79 5.52 10.40 2.67
C ILE A 79 5.00 10.34 1.25
N GLY A 80 5.09 11.46 0.54
CA GLY A 80 4.46 11.64 -0.77
C GLY A 80 3.40 12.74 -0.72
N VAL A 81 2.66 12.89 -1.81
CA VAL A 81 1.56 13.88 -1.89
C VAL A 81 0.28 13.21 -1.42
N GLY A 82 -0.36 13.78 -0.41
CA GLY A 82 -1.62 13.27 0.14
C GLY A 82 -1.65 11.75 0.27
N PRO A 83 -0.63 11.11 0.88
CA PRO A 83 -0.58 9.65 0.96
C PRO A 83 -1.82 9.10 1.67
N ASP A 84 -2.38 9.87 2.60
CA ASP A 84 -3.61 9.54 3.33
C ASP A 84 -4.92 9.95 2.60
N GLN A 85 -4.84 10.31 1.31
CA GLN A 85 -5.96 10.88 0.57
C GLN A 85 -6.22 10.18 -0.77
N ALA A 86 -7.49 10.04 -1.09
CA ALA A 86 -7.95 9.74 -2.44
C ALA A 86 -7.91 11.02 -3.30
N ASP A 87 -6.71 11.43 -3.70
CA ASP A 87 -6.45 12.71 -4.38
C ASP A 87 -6.71 12.70 -5.90
N GLY A 88 -7.08 11.54 -6.45
CA GLY A 88 -7.35 11.35 -7.86
C GLY A 88 -6.11 11.43 -8.76
N ARG A 89 -4.90 11.37 -8.20
CA ARG A 89 -3.63 11.37 -8.95
C ARG A 89 -3.10 9.95 -9.11
N ASN A 90 -2.24 9.77 -10.12
CA ASN A 90 -1.47 8.55 -10.26
C ASN A 90 -0.34 8.55 -9.25
N HIS A 91 -0.28 7.50 -8.43
CA HIS A 91 0.86 7.23 -7.57
C HIS A 91 1.69 6.11 -8.16
N SER A 92 2.98 6.12 -7.79
CA SER A 92 3.91 5.08 -8.23
C SER A 92 4.43 4.26 -7.06
N TYR A 93 4.43 2.95 -7.26
CA TYR A 93 4.80 1.95 -6.27
C TYR A 93 5.92 1.12 -6.87
N LEU A 94 7.10 1.14 -6.25
CA LEU A 94 8.29 0.55 -6.82
C LEU A 94 9.04 -0.25 -5.76
N LEU A 95 9.32 -1.50 -6.10
CA LEU A 95 10.21 -2.39 -5.38
C LEU A 95 11.44 -2.62 -6.25
N GLN A 96 12.63 -2.35 -5.71
CA GLN A 96 13.88 -2.58 -6.40
C GLN A 96 14.83 -3.41 -5.54
N ARG A 97 15.30 -4.54 -6.07
CA ARG A 97 16.27 -5.39 -5.40
C ARG A 97 17.59 -4.66 -5.29
N GLN A 98 18.20 -4.69 -4.10
CA GLN A 98 19.53 -4.11 -3.89
C GLN A 98 20.57 -4.81 -4.77
N ASP A 99 21.56 -4.05 -5.24
CA ASP A 99 22.63 -4.61 -6.08
C ASP A 99 23.52 -5.59 -5.27
N ASN A 100 23.75 -5.27 -4.00
CA ASN A 100 24.55 -6.05 -3.05
C ASN A 100 23.68 -6.45 -1.86
N GLY A 101 22.80 -7.43 -2.05
CA GLY A 101 21.92 -7.91 -0.99
C GLY A 101 20.76 -8.75 -1.49
N ASP A 102 19.90 -9.11 -0.56
CA ASP A 102 18.71 -9.94 -0.73
C ASP A 102 17.43 -9.22 -0.21
N GLN A 103 17.55 -7.90 -0.06
CA GLN A 103 16.52 -6.98 0.36
C GLN A 103 16.02 -6.13 -0.81
N TRP A 104 14.81 -5.57 -0.65
CA TRP A 104 14.20 -4.63 -1.58
C TRP A 104 14.24 -3.23 -1.00
N ASP A 105 14.72 -2.28 -1.79
CA ASP A 105 14.45 -0.87 -1.57
C ASP A 105 13.01 -0.58 -2.03
N VAL A 106 12.27 0.11 -1.17
CA VAL A 106 10.85 0.44 -1.33
C VAL A 106 10.76 1.92 -1.70
N PHE A 107 10.01 2.21 -2.76
CA PHE A 107 9.81 3.56 -3.27
C PHE A 107 8.33 3.85 -3.48
N TYR A 108 7.93 5.06 -3.12
CA TYR A 108 6.58 5.61 -3.32
C TYR A 108 6.71 7.00 -3.93
N ASP A 109 5.98 7.27 -5.01
CA ASP A 109 6.09 8.52 -5.79
C ASP A 109 7.53 8.86 -6.18
N PHE A 110 8.28 7.82 -6.55
CA PHE A 110 9.71 7.85 -6.86
C PHE A 110 10.65 8.30 -5.72
N ASN A 111 10.17 8.37 -4.49
CA ASN A 111 11.00 8.67 -3.34
C ASN A 111 11.29 7.38 -2.58
N SER A 112 12.54 7.20 -2.15
CA SER A 112 12.89 6.11 -1.23
C SER A 112 12.10 6.27 0.07
N VAL A 113 11.33 5.25 0.42
CA VAL A 113 10.52 5.22 1.64
C VAL A 113 11.03 4.22 2.65
N GLY A 114 11.85 3.26 2.24
CA GLY A 114 12.43 2.31 3.16
C GLY A 114 13.18 1.20 2.44
N THR A 115 13.65 0.25 3.23
CA THR A 115 14.20 -1.01 2.74
C THR A 115 13.54 -2.11 3.56
N THR A 116 13.23 -3.23 2.92
CA THR A 116 12.75 -4.42 3.62
C THR A 116 13.76 -4.85 4.69
N THR A 117 13.25 -5.35 5.81
CA THR A 117 14.09 -5.88 6.89
C THR A 117 13.55 -7.17 7.50
N GLY A 118 12.25 -7.44 7.32
CA GLY A 118 11.50 -8.56 7.88
C GLY A 118 11.46 -9.79 6.98
N GLN A 119 11.62 -9.63 5.67
CA GLN A 119 11.84 -10.78 4.80
C GLN A 119 13.21 -11.42 5.10
N LYS A 120 13.25 -12.76 5.20
CA LYS A 120 14.54 -13.47 5.14
C LYS A 120 15.22 -13.15 3.80
N PRO A 121 16.55 -13.17 3.74
CA PRO A 121 17.30 -13.26 2.50
C PRO A 121 16.60 -14.10 1.44
N VAL A 122 16.07 -13.46 0.40
CA VAL A 122 15.54 -14.20 -0.73
C VAL A 122 16.67 -14.36 -1.74
N PRO A 123 17.19 -15.58 -1.93
CA PRO A 123 18.23 -15.81 -2.92
C PRO A 123 17.71 -15.37 -4.29
N ARG A 124 18.64 -15.08 -5.21
CA ARG A 124 18.25 -14.89 -6.61
C ARG A 124 17.44 -16.11 -7.05
N ALA A 125 16.24 -15.85 -7.55
CA ALA A 125 15.25 -16.86 -7.91
C ALA A 125 15.89 -18.05 -8.63
N SER A 126 15.71 -19.25 -8.08
CA SER A 126 16.14 -20.48 -8.72
C SER A 126 15.10 -20.99 -9.72
N GLU A 127 13.82 -20.77 -9.44
CA GLU A 127 12.67 -21.24 -10.25
C GLU A 127 11.84 -20.13 -10.91
N GLY A 128 12.23 -18.86 -10.73
CA GLY A 128 11.57 -17.70 -11.32
C GLY A 128 10.92 -16.76 -10.29
N ASN A 129 10.68 -15.52 -10.71
CA ASN A 129 10.01 -14.51 -9.88
C ASN A 129 8.57 -14.36 -10.38
N ARG A 130 7.63 -14.09 -9.47
CA ARG A 130 6.24 -13.74 -9.79
C ARG A 130 5.95 -12.31 -9.33
N ILE A 131 5.24 -11.56 -10.18
CA ILE A 131 4.67 -10.26 -9.83
C ILE A 131 3.17 -10.40 -9.92
N ASP A 132 2.48 -9.98 -8.87
CA ASP A 132 1.03 -9.86 -8.85
C ASP A 132 0.66 -8.39 -8.70
N VAL A 133 -0.34 -7.95 -9.46
CA VAL A 133 -0.98 -6.65 -9.28
C VAL A 133 -2.48 -6.88 -9.20
N GLY A 134 -3.16 -6.21 -8.28
CA GLY A 134 -4.60 -6.28 -8.23
C GLY A 134 -5.22 -5.83 -6.92
N LEU A 135 -6.51 -6.17 -6.81
CA LEU A 135 -7.42 -5.71 -5.79
C LEU A 135 -7.85 -6.88 -4.89
N GLU A 136 -7.69 -6.71 -3.58
CA GLU A 136 -8.25 -7.56 -2.53
C GLU A 136 -9.32 -6.80 -1.76
N VAL A 137 -10.40 -7.48 -1.40
CA VAL A 137 -11.52 -6.87 -0.66
C VAL A 137 -12.00 -7.83 0.40
N ASN A 138 -12.12 -7.33 1.63
CA ASN A 138 -12.77 -8.01 2.73
C ASN A 138 -14.20 -7.49 2.89
N HIS A 139 -15.14 -8.39 3.22
CA HIS A 139 -16.57 -8.09 3.30
C HIS A 139 -17.11 -7.38 2.04
N PRO A 140 -17.05 -8.05 0.88
CA PRO A 140 -17.39 -7.43 -0.41
C PRO A 140 -18.78 -6.80 -0.44
N GLU A 141 -19.75 -7.29 0.32
CA GLU A 141 -21.08 -6.72 0.44
C GLU A 141 -21.10 -5.25 0.92
N HIS A 142 -20.03 -4.77 1.57
CA HIS A 142 -19.95 -3.46 2.22
C HIS A 142 -18.98 -2.47 1.53
N VAL A 143 -18.34 -2.87 0.43
CA VAL A 143 -17.29 -2.06 -0.21
C VAL A 143 -17.63 -1.78 -1.68
N ASP A 144 -17.48 -0.53 -2.10
CA ASP A 144 -17.47 -0.12 -3.51
C ASP A 144 -16.05 0.36 -3.87
N VAL A 145 -15.46 -0.30 -4.85
CA VAL A 145 -14.13 0.06 -5.35
C VAL A 145 -14.29 0.55 -6.79
N PRO A 146 -13.92 1.81 -7.09
CA PRO A 146 -13.90 2.30 -8.46
C PRO A 146 -12.91 1.47 -9.29
N VAL A 147 -13.03 1.55 -10.61
CA VAL A 147 -12.06 0.86 -11.48
C VAL A 147 -10.70 1.52 -11.34
N PHE A 148 -9.75 0.79 -10.78
CA PHE A 148 -8.33 1.11 -10.83
C PHE A 148 -7.75 0.58 -12.14
N GLU A 149 -6.93 1.41 -12.77
CA GLU A 149 -6.13 1.03 -13.92
C GLU A 149 -4.71 0.73 -13.44
N ASP A 150 -4.44 -0.55 -13.20
CA ASP A 150 -3.16 -1.01 -12.67
C ASP A 150 -2.16 -1.23 -13.80
N ARG A 151 -1.09 -0.44 -13.83
CA ARG A 151 -0.07 -0.50 -14.87
C ARG A 151 1.22 -1.05 -14.30
N ALA A 152 1.49 -2.32 -14.54
CA ALA A 152 2.66 -3.00 -13.99
C ALA A 152 3.79 -3.15 -15.01
N LEU A 153 5.02 -2.88 -14.56
CA LEU A 153 6.26 -3.13 -15.28
C LEU A 153 7.19 -3.99 -14.42
N TRP A 154 8.10 -4.71 -15.06
CA TRP A 154 9.16 -5.46 -14.40
C TRP A 154 10.52 -4.96 -14.87
N MET A 155 11.55 -5.12 -14.04
CA MET A 155 12.92 -4.76 -14.38
C MET A 155 13.80 -6.00 -14.50
N ASP A 156 14.57 -6.09 -15.58
CA ASP A 156 15.52 -7.17 -15.83
C ASP A 156 16.83 -6.99 -15.04
N GLU A 157 17.76 -7.93 -15.17
CA GLU A 157 19.07 -7.84 -14.49
C GLU A 157 19.97 -6.73 -15.08
N ASN A 158 19.71 -6.28 -16.31
CA ASN A 158 20.39 -5.17 -16.96
C ASN A 158 19.80 -3.79 -16.59
N LYS A 159 18.85 -3.77 -15.65
CA LYS A 159 18.14 -2.55 -15.20
C LYS A 159 17.29 -1.90 -16.29
N VAL A 160 16.76 -2.72 -17.20
CA VAL A 160 15.82 -2.30 -18.25
C VAL A 160 14.40 -2.66 -17.82
N TRP A 161 13.50 -1.69 -17.92
CA TRP A 161 12.07 -1.88 -17.67
C TRP A 161 11.39 -2.51 -18.87
N GLY A 162 10.57 -3.52 -18.60
CA GLY A 162 9.79 -4.26 -19.59
C GLY A 162 8.33 -4.42 -19.19
N ARG A 163 7.49 -4.70 -20.19
CA ARG A 163 6.08 -5.06 -20.01
C ARG A 163 5.90 -6.57 -19.90
N PHE A 164 4.79 -6.98 -19.30
CA PHE A 164 4.39 -8.39 -19.31
C PHE A 164 3.75 -8.75 -20.65
N ALA A 165 4.29 -9.76 -21.31
CA ALA A 165 3.65 -10.34 -22.50
C ALA A 165 2.38 -11.09 -22.09
N PRO A 166 1.29 -11.06 -22.88
CA PRO A 166 0.04 -11.75 -22.51
C PRO A 166 0.21 -13.26 -22.25
N ALA A 167 1.15 -13.91 -22.95
CA ALA A 167 1.47 -15.32 -22.74
C ALA A 167 2.08 -15.63 -21.35
N ASN A 168 2.60 -14.61 -20.67
CA ASN A 168 3.21 -14.70 -19.34
C ASN A 168 2.33 -14.05 -18.26
N THR A 169 1.07 -13.76 -18.56
CA THR A 169 0.11 -13.21 -17.60
C THR A 169 -1.02 -14.19 -17.37
N ALA A 170 -1.43 -14.32 -16.11
CA ALA A 170 -2.61 -15.07 -15.70
C ALA A 170 -3.56 -14.15 -14.94
N THR A 171 -4.85 -14.45 -15.01
CA THR A 171 -5.90 -13.71 -14.30
C THR A 171 -6.57 -14.64 -13.31
N GLN A 172 -6.74 -14.17 -12.07
CA GLN A 172 -7.49 -14.87 -11.03
C GLN A 172 -8.52 -13.91 -10.42
N LEU A 173 -9.78 -14.33 -10.38
CA LEU A 173 -10.90 -13.55 -9.83
C LEU A 173 -11.66 -14.39 -8.80
N GLY A 174 -11.39 -14.18 -7.52
CA GLY A 174 -11.97 -14.99 -6.44
C GLY A 174 -13.51 -14.92 -6.37
N LEU A 175 -14.11 -13.77 -6.69
CA LEU A 175 -15.56 -13.57 -6.74
C LEU A 175 -16.15 -13.77 -8.15
N GLY A 176 -15.31 -14.07 -9.16
CA GLY A 176 -15.69 -14.07 -10.56
C GLY A 176 -15.83 -12.66 -11.16
N LYS A 177 -15.97 -12.61 -12.49
CA LYS A 177 -16.17 -11.37 -13.26
C LYS A 177 -17.66 -11.08 -13.39
N CYS A 178 -18.08 -9.85 -13.13
CA CYS A 178 -19.48 -9.46 -13.25
C CYS A 178 -20.02 -9.74 -14.66
N GLY A 179 -21.18 -10.40 -14.73
CA GLY A 179 -21.83 -10.80 -15.98
C GLY A 179 -21.38 -12.16 -16.53
N ASP A 180 -20.22 -12.66 -16.14
CA ASP A 180 -19.76 -13.99 -16.57
C ASP A 180 -20.57 -15.09 -15.85
N PRO A 181 -20.78 -16.26 -16.48
CA PRO A 181 -21.49 -17.37 -15.87
C PRO A 181 -20.69 -17.97 -14.70
N SER A 182 -21.35 -18.15 -13.56
CA SER A 182 -20.79 -18.91 -12.42
C SER A 182 -20.89 -20.43 -12.66
N PRO A 183 -20.25 -21.26 -11.81
CA PRO A 183 -20.35 -22.72 -11.92
C PRO A 183 -21.77 -23.28 -11.86
N SER A 184 -22.73 -22.56 -11.27
CA SER A 184 -24.16 -22.93 -11.25
C SER A 184 -24.94 -22.47 -12.48
N GLY A 185 -24.29 -21.84 -13.46
CA GLY A 185 -24.90 -21.33 -14.69
C GLY A 185 -25.62 -19.98 -14.54
N THR A 186 -25.70 -19.43 -13.33
CA THR A 186 -26.20 -18.07 -13.07
C THR A 186 -25.07 -17.05 -13.23
N PRO A 187 -25.28 -15.87 -13.82
CA PRO A 187 -24.24 -14.85 -13.91
C PRO A 187 -23.76 -14.38 -12.53
N HIS A 188 -22.48 -14.04 -12.42
CA HIS A 188 -21.95 -13.31 -11.27
C HIS A 188 -22.51 -11.88 -11.25
N THR A 189 -23.06 -11.46 -10.12
CA THR A 189 -23.70 -10.15 -9.96
C THR A 189 -23.15 -9.40 -8.75
N ALA A 190 -23.22 -8.07 -8.78
CA ALA A 190 -22.87 -7.23 -7.66
C ALA A 190 -23.71 -7.60 -6.41
N PRO A 191 -23.14 -7.52 -5.18
CA PRO A 191 -21.80 -7.05 -4.87
C PRO A 191 -20.72 -8.15 -4.96
N TYR A 192 -21.07 -9.40 -5.26
CA TYR A 192 -20.15 -10.54 -5.21
C TYR A 192 -19.52 -10.83 -6.57
N CYS A 193 -18.94 -9.80 -7.20
CA CYS A 193 -18.20 -9.92 -8.45
C CYS A 193 -17.23 -8.74 -8.64
N PHE A 194 -16.23 -8.92 -9.50
CA PHE A 194 -15.31 -7.86 -9.91
C PHE A 194 -15.61 -7.41 -11.35
N THR A 195 -15.43 -6.11 -11.62
CA THR A 195 -15.20 -5.64 -12.99
C THR A 195 -13.71 -5.84 -13.30
N ALA A 196 -13.40 -6.42 -14.45
CA ALA A 196 -12.04 -6.89 -14.74
C ALA A 196 -11.76 -6.95 -16.24
N GLN A 197 -10.69 -6.27 -16.70
CA GLN A 197 -10.30 -6.21 -18.10
C GLN A 197 -8.79 -5.97 -18.27
N GLN A 198 -8.14 -6.74 -19.14
CA GLN A 198 -6.77 -6.46 -19.58
C GLN A 198 -6.80 -5.64 -20.87
N GLU A 199 -5.99 -4.60 -20.93
CA GLU A 199 -5.80 -3.81 -22.14
C GLU A 199 -4.39 -4.06 -22.72
N PRO A 200 -4.23 -4.28 -24.04
CA PRO A 200 -2.93 -4.36 -24.67
C PRO A 200 -2.30 -2.98 -24.90
N ASN A 201 -0.99 -2.86 -24.69
CA ASN A 201 -0.23 -1.64 -24.96
C ASN A 201 0.26 -1.59 -26.42
N THR A 202 -0.07 -0.51 -27.12
CA THR A 202 0.45 -0.18 -28.45
C THR A 202 1.54 0.92 -28.43
N GLN A 203 1.81 1.54 -27.28
CA GLN A 203 2.82 2.60 -27.14
C GLN A 203 4.25 2.03 -27.22
N PRO A 204 5.21 2.76 -27.81
CA PRO A 204 6.58 2.30 -27.94
C PRO A 204 7.30 2.29 -26.59
N LEU A 205 7.61 1.10 -26.08
CA LEU A 205 8.71 0.85 -25.14
C LEU A 205 9.73 -0.08 -25.83
N PRO A 206 10.98 -0.17 -25.34
CA PRO A 206 12.00 -1.06 -25.93
C PRO A 206 11.63 -2.55 -25.90
N SER A 207 10.68 -2.93 -25.05
CA SER A 207 10.13 -4.28 -24.93
C SER A 207 9.00 -4.55 -25.94
N PRO A 208 8.76 -5.81 -26.36
CA PRO A 208 7.64 -6.16 -27.24
C PRO A 208 6.29 -5.66 -26.68
N PRO A 209 5.25 -5.50 -27.53
CA PRO A 209 3.91 -5.15 -27.07
C PRO A 209 3.44 -6.18 -26.02
N GLY A 210 2.86 -5.66 -24.94
CA GLY A 210 2.45 -6.42 -23.76
C GLY A 210 1.16 -5.85 -23.18
N THR A 211 0.63 -6.42 -22.10
CA THR A 211 -0.51 -5.83 -21.37
C THR A 211 -0.12 -4.44 -20.85
N VAL A 212 -0.87 -3.38 -21.20
CA VAL A 212 -0.67 -2.01 -20.67
C VAL A 212 -1.21 -1.88 -19.26
N SER A 213 -2.41 -2.40 -19.05
CA SER A 213 -3.11 -2.22 -17.79
C SER A 213 -4.01 -3.40 -17.49
N TRP A 214 -4.15 -3.62 -16.19
CA TRP A 214 -5.17 -4.44 -15.60
C TRP A 214 -6.20 -3.52 -14.96
N ASN A 215 -7.37 -3.41 -15.57
CA ASN A 215 -8.46 -2.60 -15.06
C ASN A 215 -9.31 -3.46 -14.14
N VAL A 216 -9.34 -3.14 -12.85
CA VAL A 216 -10.09 -3.91 -11.85
C VAL A 216 -10.87 -2.99 -10.94
N GLY A 217 -12.12 -3.36 -10.65
CA GLY A 217 -12.99 -2.65 -9.72
C GLY A 217 -14.01 -3.59 -9.11
N LYS A 218 -14.79 -3.09 -8.15
CA LYS A 218 -15.74 -3.91 -7.42
C LYS A 218 -17.01 -3.10 -7.09
N PRO A 219 -18.10 -3.31 -7.84
CA PRO A 219 -19.33 -2.56 -7.63
C PRO A 219 -20.15 -3.06 -6.43
N LEU A 220 -20.88 -2.16 -5.77
CA LEU A 220 -22.01 -2.51 -4.90
C LEU A 220 -23.28 -2.86 -5.69
N ALA A 221 -24.22 -3.58 -5.06
CA ALA A 221 -25.52 -3.92 -5.67
C ALA A 221 -26.43 -2.71 -5.89
N ALA A 222 -26.31 -1.69 -5.03
CA ALA A 222 -26.96 -0.40 -5.17
C ALA A 222 -25.98 0.67 -4.64
N PRO A 223 -25.95 1.89 -5.22
CA PRO A 223 -25.08 2.95 -4.73
C PRO A 223 -25.43 3.26 -3.28
N ALA A 224 -24.54 2.92 -2.35
CA ALA A 224 -24.68 3.31 -0.96
C ALA A 224 -24.58 4.84 -0.85
N PRO A 225 -25.31 5.49 0.08
CA PRO A 225 -25.03 6.87 0.42
C PRO A 225 -23.56 6.96 0.84
N ILE A 226 -22.81 7.78 0.10
CA ILE A 226 -21.37 7.96 0.25
C ILE A 226 -21.12 8.43 1.69
N ALA A 227 -20.47 7.60 2.52
CA ALA A 227 -19.91 8.10 3.77
C ALA A 227 -18.92 9.20 3.40
N PRO A 228 -19.05 10.43 3.92
CA PRO A 228 -18.15 11.51 3.55
C PRO A 228 -16.74 11.11 3.96
N ILE A 229 -15.90 10.78 2.98
CA ILE A 229 -14.46 10.85 3.18
C ILE A 229 -14.22 12.34 3.45
N THR A 230 -13.85 12.70 4.67
CA THR A 230 -13.31 14.02 4.97
C THR A 230 -11.94 14.16 4.30
N SER A 231 -11.94 14.20 2.97
CA SER A 231 -10.81 14.71 2.20
C SER A 231 -10.72 16.18 2.51
N ARG A 232 -9.87 16.52 3.48
CA ARG A 232 -9.31 17.86 3.53
C ARG A 232 -8.40 17.95 2.31
N ILE A 233 -8.97 18.40 1.20
CA ILE A 233 -8.19 18.98 0.09
C ILE A 233 -7.56 20.25 0.67
N LEU A 234 -6.53 20.07 1.49
CA LEU A 234 -5.59 21.13 1.79
C LEU A 234 -4.87 21.34 0.48
N MET A 235 -5.27 22.38 -0.25
CA MET A 235 -4.42 22.93 -1.29
C MET A 235 -3.12 23.30 -0.58
N ALA A 236 -2.12 22.42 -0.68
CA ALA A 236 -0.79 22.71 -0.18
C ALA A 236 -0.39 24.04 -0.83
N PRO A 237 0.13 25.01 -0.06
CA PRO A 237 0.66 26.23 -0.66
C PRO A 237 1.64 25.82 -1.76
N ALA A 238 1.57 26.49 -2.91
CA ALA A 238 2.51 26.27 -3.99
C ALA A 238 3.90 26.64 -3.49
N ILE A 239 4.62 25.64 -2.98
CA ILE A 239 6.03 25.78 -2.64
C ILE A 239 6.76 25.81 -3.97
N GLU A 240 7.63 26.79 -4.14
CA GLU A 240 8.47 26.88 -5.32
C GLU A 240 9.33 25.62 -5.39
N GLN A 241 8.96 24.72 -6.29
CA GLN A 241 9.65 23.45 -6.42
C GLN A 241 10.98 23.66 -7.13
N PRO A 242 12.03 22.95 -6.70
CA PRO A 242 13.30 23.01 -7.40
C PRO A 242 13.10 22.54 -8.85
N THR A 243 13.68 23.28 -9.81
CA THR A 243 13.66 22.86 -11.22
C THR A 243 14.32 21.48 -11.40
N MET A 244 15.37 21.20 -10.62
CA MET A 244 16.10 19.94 -10.58
C MET A 244 16.23 19.43 -9.15
N LEU A 245 15.89 18.17 -8.88
CA LEU A 245 16.12 17.51 -7.59
C LEU A 245 16.91 16.23 -7.80
N ASN A 246 18.09 16.10 -7.18
CA ASN A 246 18.97 14.93 -7.31
C ASN A 246 19.22 14.46 -8.78
N GLY A 247 19.25 15.42 -9.71
CA GLY A 247 19.45 15.15 -11.15
C GLY A 247 18.16 14.97 -11.95
N VAL A 248 16.98 15.04 -11.32
CA VAL A 248 15.67 14.85 -11.94
C VAL A 248 15.01 16.19 -12.27
N ASP A 249 14.64 16.38 -13.54
CA ASP A 249 13.83 17.52 -14.02
C ASP A 249 12.39 17.39 -13.49
N GLN A 250 12.04 18.21 -12.50
CA GLN A 250 10.75 18.12 -11.80
C GLN A 250 9.59 18.48 -12.71
N LYS A 251 9.76 19.47 -13.59
CA LYS A 251 8.72 19.86 -14.55
C LYS A 251 8.40 18.72 -15.52
N LYS A 252 9.43 18.03 -16.03
CA LYS A 252 9.24 16.84 -16.88
C LYS A 252 8.66 15.67 -16.11
N LEU A 253 9.06 15.49 -14.85
CA LEU A 253 8.51 14.45 -13.98
C LEU A 253 7.01 14.62 -13.80
N HIS A 254 6.54 15.81 -13.41
CA HIS A 254 5.11 16.08 -13.19
C HIS A 254 4.31 16.01 -14.48
N ALA A 255 4.86 16.54 -15.59
CA ALA A 255 4.24 16.40 -16.90
C ALA A 255 4.13 14.92 -17.31
N CYS A 256 5.12 14.11 -16.99
CA CYS A 256 5.10 12.69 -17.29
C CYS A 256 4.09 11.93 -16.42
N LEU A 257 4.12 12.11 -15.08
CA LEU A 257 3.18 11.48 -14.14
C LEU A 257 1.72 11.74 -14.51
N LYS A 258 1.43 12.93 -15.01
CA LYS A 258 0.09 13.33 -15.47
C LYS A 258 -0.35 12.63 -16.76
N ASN A 259 0.56 12.44 -17.71
CA ASN A 259 0.22 12.04 -19.08
C ASN A 259 0.54 10.58 -19.40
N ASN A 260 1.67 10.07 -18.92
CA ASN A 260 2.16 8.72 -19.21
C ASN A 260 3.11 8.22 -18.09
N PRO A 261 2.58 7.89 -16.90
CA PRO A 261 3.39 7.47 -15.73
C PRO A 261 4.35 6.31 -16.03
N ASP A 262 3.95 5.36 -16.88
CA ASP A 262 4.74 4.18 -17.26
C ASP A 262 6.02 4.54 -18.01
N ALA A 263 6.00 5.65 -18.74
CA ALA A 263 7.15 6.11 -19.51
C ALA A 263 8.12 6.93 -18.65
N CYS A 264 7.77 7.34 -17.44
CA CYS A 264 8.58 8.31 -16.69
C CYS A 264 9.97 7.81 -16.37
N LEU A 265 10.10 6.52 -16.04
CA LEU A 265 11.38 5.88 -15.76
C LEU A 265 12.36 5.91 -16.94
N THR A 266 11.85 6.06 -18.17
CA THR A 266 12.68 6.09 -19.39
C THR A 266 12.78 7.48 -20.03
N THR A 267 11.76 8.32 -19.85
CA THR A 267 11.64 9.62 -20.54
C THR A 267 12.03 10.81 -19.68
N VAL A 268 11.96 10.69 -18.35
CA VAL A 268 12.35 11.77 -17.44
C VAL A 268 13.86 11.69 -17.18
N PRO A 269 14.66 12.67 -17.65
CA PRO A 269 16.10 12.64 -17.46
C PRO A 269 16.47 12.59 -15.97
N GLY A 270 17.43 11.72 -15.64
CA GLY A 270 17.96 11.55 -14.27
C GLY A 270 17.06 10.78 -13.30
N LEU A 271 15.80 10.49 -13.63
CA LEU A 271 14.89 9.76 -12.73
C LEU A 271 15.41 8.36 -12.39
N ALA A 272 15.77 7.58 -13.41
CA ALA A 272 16.30 6.23 -13.21
C ALA A 272 17.58 6.21 -12.37
N ASP A 273 18.47 7.19 -12.57
CA ASP A 273 19.72 7.28 -11.80
C ASP A 273 19.45 7.74 -10.35
N CYS A 274 18.51 8.65 -10.14
CA CYS A 274 18.10 9.07 -8.80
C CYS A 274 17.53 7.90 -7.99
N LEU A 275 16.64 7.11 -8.59
CA LEU A 275 16.06 5.90 -7.98
C LEU A 275 17.12 4.83 -7.71
N ARG A 276 18.03 4.61 -8.66
CA ARG A 276 19.13 3.65 -8.49
C ARG A 276 20.02 3.96 -7.27
N ASN A 277 20.10 5.23 -6.89
CA ASN A 277 20.85 5.68 -5.72
C ASN A 277 19.99 5.87 -4.47
N ALA A 278 18.75 5.36 -4.46
CA ALA A 278 17.81 5.43 -3.34
C ALA A 278 17.60 6.85 -2.77
N LYS A 279 17.57 7.86 -3.65
CA LYS A 279 17.44 9.28 -3.27
C LYS A 279 15.97 9.75 -3.26
N GLN A 280 15.76 11.00 -2.85
CA GLN A 280 14.51 11.71 -3.07
C GLN A 280 14.47 12.25 -4.51
N CYS A 281 13.51 11.81 -5.32
CA CYS A 281 13.48 12.10 -6.76
C CYS A 281 12.31 12.97 -7.18
N ASN A 282 11.31 13.13 -6.30
CA ASN A 282 10.11 13.90 -6.56
C ASN A 282 9.91 14.96 -5.47
N ALA A 283 9.97 16.23 -5.88
CA ALA A 283 9.81 17.41 -5.05
C ALA A 283 8.35 17.81 -4.81
N ASP A 284 7.39 17.07 -5.39
CA ASP A 284 5.96 17.25 -5.11
C ASP A 284 5.61 16.95 -3.65
N GLN A 285 6.51 16.29 -2.91
CA GLN A 285 6.42 16.20 -1.47
C GLN A 285 6.33 17.60 -0.87
N PRO A 286 5.25 17.97 -0.16
CA PRO A 286 5.35 19.10 0.72
C PRO A 286 6.52 18.81 1.69
N PRO A 287 7.50 19.73 1.86
CA PRO A 287 8.19 19.77 3.12
C PRO A 287 7.11 20.10 4.14
N THR A 288 6.44 19.07 4.70
CA THR A 288 5.66 19.23 5.91
C THR A 288 6.62 19.90 6.88
N PRO A 289 6.39 21.18 7.26
CA PRO A 289 7.19 21.75 8.31
C PRO A 289 7.00 20.82 9.52
N PRO A 290 8.01 20.60 10.37
CA PRO A 290 7.72 20.06 11.69
C PRO A 290 6.58 20.91 12.24
N ARG A 291 5.50 20.28 12.71
CA ARG A 291 4.44 20.99 13.43
C ARG A 291 5.11 21.61 14.65
N ARG A 292 5.64 22.83 14.50
CA ARG A 292 6.18 23.61 15.60
C ARG A 292 5.01 23.81 16.55
N LYS A 293 5.16 23.32 17.78
CA LYS A 293 4.39 23.83 18.93
C LYS A 293 4.43 25.36 18.86
N GLY A 294 3.30 25.99 18.60
CA GLY A 294 3.25 27.45 18.56
C GLY A 294 2.05 28.02 17.84
N ASP A 295 2.05 28.02 16.51
CA ASP A 295 1.22 28.98 15.78
C ASP A 295 0.20 28.28 14.88
N HIS A 296 -0.92 27.92 15.48
CA HIS A 296 -2.26 28.22 14.99
C HIS A 296 -3.25 27.68 16.01
N MET A 297 -3.68 28.58 16.90
CA MET A 297 -4.84 28.40 17.75
C MET A 297 -6.10 28.44 16.85
N SER A 298 -6.29 27.39 16.06
CA SER A 298 -7.61 26.93 15.69
C SER A 298 -7.87 25.75 16.60
N THR A 299 -8.86 25.88 17.48
CA THR A 299 -9.47 24.81 18.25
C THR A 299 -10.05 23.76 17.30
N ILE A 300 -9.19 23.02 16.61
CA ILE A 300 -9.47 21.63 16.28
C ILE A 300 -9.18 20.95 17.61
N GLN A 301 -10.24 20.55 18.31
CA GLN A 301 -10.12 19.55 19.36
C GLN A 301 -9.18 18.48 18.81
N THR A 302 -7.99 18.34 19.40
CA THR A 302 -7.20 17.13 19.27
C THR A 302 -8.17 16.04 19.70
N ALA A 303 -8.75 15.33 18.74
CA ALA A 303 -9.54 14.17 19.04
C ALA A 303 -8.53 13.22 19.67
N ASP A 304 -8.53 13.13 20.99
CA ASP A 304 -7.84 12.06 21.69
C ASP A 304 -8.43 10.78 21.12
N VAL A 305 -7.64 10.07 20.31
CA VAL A 305 -8.07 8.83 19.69
C VAL A 305 -8.36 7.85 20.82
N ASN A 306 -9.60 7.38 20.88
CA ASN A 306 -9.99 6.45 21.91
C ASN A 306 -9.23 5.13 21.74
N VAL A 307 -8.44 4.76 22.76
CA VAL A 307 -7.63 3.55 22.74
C VAL A 307 -8.49 2.28 22.66
N ASP A 308 -9.70 2.30 23.20
CA ASP A 308 -10.62 1.15 23.10
C ASP A 308 -11.11 0.94 21.67
N ASP A 309 -11.31 2.02 20.92
CA ASP A 309 -11.66 1.97 19.49
C ASP A 309 -10.49 1.41 18.66
N LEU A 310 -9.24 1.73 19.03
CA LEU A 310 -8.04 1.14 18.42
C LEU A 310 -7.90 -0.34 18.76
N LYS A 311 -8.20 -0.75 20.00
CA LYS A 311 -8.20 -2.17 20.38
C LYS A 311 -9.23 -2.95 19.58
N LEU A 312 -10.44 -2.43 19.46
CA LEU A 312 -11.51 -3.05 18.68
C LEU A 312 -11.12 -3.19 17.21
N ARG A 313 -10.58 -2.13 16.61
CA ARG A 313 -10.03 -2.16 15.24
C ARG A 313 -8.93 -3.21 15.10
N THR A 314 -7.96 -3.24 16.02
CA THR A 314 -6.85 -4.21 16.00
C THR A 314 -7.35 -5.65 16.11
N ALA A 315 -8.34 -5.89 16.99
CA ALA A 315 -8.97 -7.20 17.16
C ALA A 315 -9.62 -7.67 15.87
N ALA A 316 -10.38 -6.80 15.20
CA ALA A 316 -11.04 -7.10 13.94
C ALA A 316 -10.05 -7.27 12.77
N GLU A 317 -9.04 -6.40 12.67
CA GLU A 317 -8.03 -6.41 11.60
C GLU A 317 -7.18 -7.68 11.63
N PHE A 318 -6.72 -8.10 12.82
CA PHE A 318 -5.85 -9.27 12.97
C PHE A 318 -6.58 -10.55 13.40
N GLY A 319 -7.89 -10.49 13.66
CA GLY A 319 -8.70 -11.64 14.07
C GLY A 319 -8.28 -12.21 15.44
N VAL A 320 -8.01 -11.34 16.41
CA VAL A 320 -7.65 -11.71 17.79
C VAL A 320 -8.76 -11.36 18.78
N PRO A 321 -8.93 -12.13 19.88
CA PRO A 321 -9.89 -11.79 20.93
C PRO A 321 -9.57 -10.44 21.58
N LEU A 322 -10.60 -9.60 21.77
CA LEU A 322 -10.44 -8.24 22.32
C LEU A 322 -9.83 -8.23 23.73
N ASP A 323 -10.15 -9.23 24.55
CA ASP A 323 -9.64 -9.44 25.90
C ASP A 323 -8.17 -9.88 25.94
N SER A 324 -7.63 -10.39 24.82
CA SER A 324 -6.21 -10.74 24.69
C SER A 324 -5.30 -9.54 24.45
N LEU A 325 -5.87 -8.38 24.06
CA LEU A 325 -5.11 -7.20 23.68
C LEU A 325 -4.62 -6.40 24.89
N ARG A 326 -3.31 -6.12 24.90
CA ARG A 326 -2.64 -5.26 25.88
C ARG A 326 -2.22 -3.96 25.21
N VAL A 327 -2.30 -2.85 25.93
CA VAL A 327 -1.94 -1.53 25.39
C VAL A 327 -0.87 -0.88 26.25
N SER A 328 0.12 -0.28 25.59
CA SER A 328 1.14 0.56 26.21
C SER A 328 1.29 1.86 25.42
N ALA A 329 1.60 2.95 26.12
CA ALA A 329 2.00 4.22 25.49
C ALA A 329 3.51 4.21 25.25
N GLY A 330 3.94 4.94 24.22
CA GLY A 330 5.34 5.22 23.96
C GLY A 330 5.48 6.33 22.92
N THR A 331 6.66 6.41 22.31
CA THR A 331 6.93 7.25 21.16
C THR A 331 7.39 6.41 19.98
N VAL A 332 7.33 6.97 18.77
CA VAL A 332 7.87 6.31 17.57
C VAL A 332 9.34 5.93 17.77
N GLY A 333 10.12 6.72 18.52
CA GLY A 333 11.52 6.47 18.80
C GLY A 333 11.80 5.36 19.83
N ASP A 334 10.84 5.05 20.72
CA ASP A 334 11.01 4.03 21.78
C ASP A 334 10.97 2.59 21.25
N ASP A 335 10.53 2.40 20.00
CA ASP A 335 10.54 1.12 19.33
C ASP A 335 11.97 0.80 18.83
N ASP A 336 12.73 0.15 19.72
CA ASP A 336 14.17 -0.15 19.68
C ASP A 336 14.58 -1.24 18.66
N SER A 337 13.73 -1.50 17.68
CA SER A 337 13.80 -2.67 16.81
C SER A 337 14.78 -2.55 15.63
N GLY A 338 15.71 -1.58 15.70
CA GLY A 338 16.71 -1.31 14.65
C GLY A 338 16.10 -0.97 13.29
N ARG A 339 14.82 -0.56 13.27
CA ARG A 339 14.00 -0.36 12.07
C ARG A 339 14.37 0.96 11.40
N ARG A 340 14.81 0.95 10.14
CA ARG A 340 14.59 2.10 9.25
C ARG A 340 13.08 2.17 8.99
N LYS A 341 12.37 2.91 9.84
CA LYS A 341 10.95 3.21 9.68
C LYS A 341 10.75 3.93 8.35
N ALA A 342 9.58 3.78 7.74
CA ALA A 342 9.21 4.66 6.64
C ALA A 342 9.44 6.09 7.07
N ALA A 343 10.18 6.84 6.27
CA ALA A 343 10.70 8.12 6.68
C ALA A 343 9.58 9.03 7.19
N ARG A 344 9.81 9.68 8.35
CA ARG A 344 9.23 10.98 8.77
C ARG A 344 8.11 11.02 9.82
N TRP A 345 7.82 9.97 10.57
CA TRP A 345 7.27 10.22 11.92
C TRP A 345 8.40 10.74 12.80
N ASP A 346 8.21 11.90 13.44
CA ASP A 346 9.20 12.43 14.38
C ASP A 346 9.36 11.43 15.53
N ALA A 347 10.60 11.19 15.99
CA ALA A 347 10.88 10.16 16.99
C ALA A 347 10.10 10.38 18.30
N ASP A 348 9.75 11.63 18.62
CA ASP A 348 8.95 12.01 19.78
C ASP A 348 7.43 11.94 19.55
N THR A 349 6.97 11.53 18.37
CA THR A 349 5.54 11.35 18.06
C THR A 349 4.93 10.34 19.03
N PRO A 350 3.93 10.73 19.84
CA PRO A 350 3.29 9.81 20.78
C PRO A 350 2.51 8.70 20.07
N VAL A 351 2.65 7.47 20.55
CA VAL A 351 1.99 6.28 20.00
C VAL A 351 1.30 5.42 21.07
N TRP A 352 0.31 4.66 20.63
CA TRP A 352 -0.22 3.48 21.31
C TRP A 352 0.36 2.23 20.65
N VAL A 353 0.90 1.32 21.45
CA VAL A 353 1.33 0.00 21.00
C VAL A 353 0.34 -1.02 21.56
N ILE A 354 -0.31 -1.75 20.67
CA ILE A 354 -1.29 -2.78 21.00
C ILE A 354 -0.67 -4.14 20.69
N THR A 355 -0.60 -5.01 21.70
CA THR A 355 0.05 -6.32 21.60
C THR A 355 -0.90 -7.46 21.98
N SER A 356 -0.66 -8.66 21.45
CA SER A 356 -1.34 -9.88 21.88
C SER A 356 -0.51 -11.12 21.59
N ASP A 357 -0.60 -12.11 22.46
CA ASP A 357 -0.01 -13.44 22.27
C ASP A 357 -1.01 -14.43 21.63
N ALA A 358 -2.25 -13.99 21.37
CA ALA A 358 -3.28 -14.85 20.82
C ALA A 358 -2.96 -15.32 19.39
N PRO A 359 -3.32 -16.57 19.02
CA PRO A 359 -3.15 -17.07 17.67
C PRO A 359 -3.96 -16.26 16.64
N ASN A 360 -3.29 -15.73 15.62
CA ASN A 360 -3.85 -14.90 14.56
C ASN A 360 -3.38 -15.35 13.18
N HIS A 361 -4.08 -14.97 12.12
CA HIS A 361 -3.71 -15.27 10.73
C HIS A 361 -2.92 -14.11 10.08
N GLY A 362 -2.54 -13.10 10.86
CA GLY A 362 -2.15 -11.80 10.33
C GLY A 362 -3.33 -11.08 9.68
N ARG A 363 -3.01 -9.99 8.98
CA ARG A 363 -4.01 -9.08 8.39
C ARG A 363 -4.81 -9.69 7.24
N GLN A 364 -4.17 -10.53 6.42
CA GLN A 364 -4.84 -11.18 5.28
C GLN A 364 -5.84 -12.26 5.72
N GLN A 365 -5.91 -12.58 7.01
CA GLN A 365 -6.81 -13.57 7.60
C GLN A 365 -6.84 -14.94 6.89
N THR A 366 -5.71 -15.31 6.29
CA THR A 366 -5.51 -16.55 5.53
C THR A 366 -4.24 -17.26 5.98
N GLY A 367 -4.09 -18.54 5.61
CA GLY A 367 -2.90 -19.32 5.95
C GLY A 367 -2.88 -19.83 7.39
N PRO A 368 -1.73 -20.31 7.89
CA PRO A 368 -1.61 -20.87 9.24
C PRO A 368 -1.72 -19.78 10.32
N ARG A 369 -2.25 -20.17 11.49
CA ARG A 369 -2.25 -19.29 12.67
C ARG A 369 -0.84 -19.18 13.25
N VAL A 370 -0.47 -17.98 13.65
CA VAL A 370 0.79 -17.65 14.33
C VAL A 370 0.50 -16.95 15.65
N ALA A 371 1.37 -17.12 16.64
CA ALA A 371 1.28 -16.41 17.91
C ALA A 371 2.10 -15.12 17.86
N GLY A 372 1.65 -14.10 18.59
CA GLY A 372 2.31 -12.80 18.65
C GLY A 372 1.74 -11.82 17.63
N LEU A 373 1.47 -10.62 18.12
CA LEU A 373 0.97 -9.45 17.41
C LEU A 373 1.51 -8.21 18.13
N ALA A 374 2.00 -7.24 17.37
CA ALA A 374 2.17 -5.87 17.84
C ALA A 374 1.75 -4.91 16.73
N ALA A 375 0.90 -3.94 17.04
CA ALA A 375 0.47 -2.89 16.12
C ALA A 375 0.65 -1.52 16.80
N THR A 376 1.30 -0.60 16.11
CA THR A 376 1.62 0.74 16.59
C THR A 376 0.74 1.75 15.90
N TYR A 377 0.04 2.59 16.67
CA TYR A 377 -0.84 3.65 16.18
C TYR A 377 -0.44 5.00 16.76
N THR A 378 -0.58 6.08 16.00
CA THR A 378 -0.37 7.43 16.54
C THR A 378 -1.48 7.79 17.54
N GLN A 379 -1.14 8.46 18.64
CA GLN A 379 -2.17 8.87 19.62
C GLN A 379 -3.07 9.99 19.10
N GLY A 380 -2.56 10.84 18.21
CA GLY A 380 -3.27 12.03 17.75
C GLY A 380 -4.19 11.80 16.54
N THR A 381 -3.96 10.75 15.74
CA THR A 381 -4.77 10.46 14.54
C THR A 381 -5.29 9.02 14.48
N GLY A 382 -4.66 8.07 15.18
CA GLY A 382 -5.06 6.67 15.15
C GLY A 382 -4.57 5.97 13.88
N ASP A 383 -3.67 6.62 13.15
CA ASP A 383 -3.04 6.05 11.96
C ASP A 383 -2.05 4.97 12.38
N ILE A 384 -2.05 3.87 11.64
CA ILE A 384 -1.06 2.81 11.83
C ILE A 384 0.31 3.33 11.43
N VAL A 385 1.32 3.06 12.26
CA VAL A 385 2.73 3.36 11.99
C VAL A 385 3.41 2.11 11.44
N ASP A 386 3.28 1.01 12.17
CA ASP A 386 3.73 -0.31 11.78
C ASP A 386 2.91 -1.38 12.50
N ALA A 387 2.98 -2.62 11.99
CA ALA A 387 2.50 -3.79 12.70
C ALA A 387 3.35 -5.00 12.36
N CYS A 388 3.37 -5.98 13.25
CA CYS A 388 3.98 -7.28 13.04
C CYS A 388 3.07 -8.37 13.58
N TRP A 389 3.21 -9.58 13.06
CA TRP A 389 2.61 -10.79 13.62
C TRP A 389 3.54 -11.98 13.45
N GLY A 390 3.39 -12.99 14.32
CA GLY A 390 4.22 -14.19 14.27
C GLY A 390 5.70 -13.93 14.55
N SER A 391 6.57 -14.69 13.90
CA SER A 391 8.03 -14.56 14.01
C SER A 391 8.58 -13.20 13.55
N ALA A 392 7.78 -12.40 12.84
CA ALA A 392 8.19 -11.06 12.46
C ALA A 392 8.15 -10.06 13.64
N CYS A 393 7.48 -10.40 14.75
CA CYS A 393 7.47 -9.58 15.96
C CYS A 393 8.67 -9.77 16.87
N SER A 394 9.30 -10.93 16.85
CA SER A 394 10.51 -11.19 17.61
C SER A 394 11.72 -10.57 16.91
N ARG A 395 12.38 -9.60 17.55
CA ARG A 395 13.75 -9.17 17.24
C ARG A 395 14.51 -8.93 18.53
#